data_AF-A0A4Z1P464-F1
#
_entry.id   AF-A0A4Z1P464-F1
#
_cell.length_a   1.000
_cell.length_b   1.000
_cell.length_c   1.000
_cell.angle_alpha   90.00
_cell.angle_beta   90.00
_cell.angle_gamma   90.00
#
_symmetry.space_group_name_H-M   'P 1'
#
loop_
_entity.id
_entity.type
_entity.pdbx_description
1 polymer ?
#
loop_
_entity_poly.entity_id
_entity_poly.type
_entity_poly.pdbx_seq_one_letter_code
_entity_poly.pdbx_strand_id
1 'polypeptide(L)'
;MGIYYETIPASLQGWCLSQKMFWVATAPLSGDGHVNVSPKGGPYFGIPDEKTFWYLDLTGSGNETISHLWERGNGRITVMFNAFEGAPRIVRLWGKGRVLENGTSDFDRYVERYSIDCIPGTRSIIIVDIHQVGGSCGFSVPFYDFKEHRPVLNNFFANKEKKFKAGKKEESMDRYWAYKNAWSMDGLPGMKRALVAAKTEGVAPIEKMVGPFAPEQMRRLRAKSYTLEHIFLVALVFFVLGMGAVLYGEVTAKKLMTAYPILKRADTIPLLRHML
;
A
#
# COMPACT_ATOMS: atom_id res chain seq x y z
N MET A 1 21.27 -27.51 7.00
CA MET A 1 21.43 -26.55 5.89
C MET A 1 20.05 -26.24 5.34
N GLY A 2 19.76 -24.99 4.96
CA GLY A 2 18.48 -24.63 4.33
C GLY A 2 18.38 -25.23 2.93
N ILE A 3 17.16 -25.44 2.44
CA ILE A 3 16.89 -25.86 1.06
C ILE A 3 16.20 -24.70 0.35
N TYR A 4 16.60 -24.41 -0.89
CA TYR A 4 16.06 -23.28 -1.65
C TYR A 4 15.53 -23.74 -3.00
N TYR A 5 14.49 -23.05 -3.48
CA TYR A 5 13.86 -23.30 -4.77
C TYR A 5 13.55 -21.98 -5.46
N GLU A 6 13.49 -21.99 -6.80
CA GLU A 6 13.06 -20.84 -7.60
C GLU A 6 11.52 -20.72 -7.69
N THR A 7 10.81 -21.83 -7.52
CA THR A 7 9.34 -21.95 -7.56
C THR A 7 8.83 -22.61 -6.28
N ILE A 8 7.51 -22.55 -6.01
CA ILE A 8 6.86 -23.30 -4.93
C ILE A 8 6.68 -24.75 -5.39
N PRO A 9 7.45 -25.72 -4.84
CA PRO A 9 7.25 -27.13 -5.17
C PRO A 9 5.83 -27.56 -4.81
N ALA A 10 5.23 -28.46 -5.61
CA ALA A 10 3.86 -28.93 -5.39
C ALA A 10 3.61 -29.44 -3.96
N SER A 11 4.59 -30.13 -3.36
CA SER A 11 4.52 -30.60 -1.97
C SER A 11 4.45 -29.46 -0.94
N LEU A 12 5.08 -28.33 -1.22
CA LEU A 12 5.02 -27.13 -0.38
C LEU A 12 3.76 -26.31 -0.62
N GLN A 13 3.16 -26.36 -1.81
CA GLN A 13 1.89 -25.66 -2.08
C GLN A 13 0.77 -26.20 -1.18
N GLY A 14 0.55 -27.52 -1.21
CA GLY A 14 -0.46 -28.17 -0.36
C GLY A 14 -0.16 -27.98 1.13
N TRP A 15 1.11 -28.05 1.53
CA TRP A 15 1.51 -27.83 2.91
C TRP A 15 1.28 -26.38 3.37
N CYS A 16 1.58 -25.36 2.56
CA CYS A 16 1.31 -23.96 2.92
C CYS A 16 -0.20 -23.70 3.06
N LEU A 17 -1.00 -24.26 2.15
CA LEU A 17 -2.47 -24.13 2.17
C LEU A 17 -3.12 -24.82 3.39
N SER A 18 -2.49 -25.83 3.97
CA SER A 18 -3.03 -26.51 5.16
C SER A 18 -2.79 -25.74 6.46
N GLN A 19 -1.83 -24.81 6.47
CA GLN A 19 -1.45 -24.05 7.67
C GLN A 19 -2.56 -23.10 8.11
N LYS A 20 -2.73 -22.95 9.43
CA LYS A 20 -3.79 -22.11 10.03
C LYS A 20 -3.40 -20.65 10.18
N MET A 21 -2.11 -20.35 10.04
CA MET A 21 -1.54 -19.01 10.20
C MET A 21 -0.25 -18.89 9.38
N PHE A 22 0.03 -17.67 8.94
CA PHE A 22 1.28 -17.27 8.31
C PHE A 22 1.70 -15.88 8.78
N TRP A 23 2.96 -15.51 8.57
CA TRP A 23 3.51 -14.22 8.96
C TRP A 23 3.91 -13.45 7.73
N VAL A 24 3.42 -12.21 7.65
CA VAL A 24 3.77 -11.29 6.57
C VAL A 24 4.79 -10.30 7.10
N ALA A 25 5.97 -10.25 6.48
CA ALA A 25 7.00 -9.27 6.75
C ALA A 25 7.17 -8.32 5.56
N THR A 26 7.20 -7.02 5.84
CA THR A 26 7.49 -5.96 4.88
C THR A 26 8.34 -4.88 5.56
N ALA A 27 9.05 -4.09 4.78
CA ALA A 27 9.82 -2.97 5.31
C ALA A 27 9.74 -1.79 4.34
N PRO A 28 9.76 -0.55 4.85
CA PRO A 28 9.83 0.62 3.99
C PRO A 28 11.17 0.70 3.26
N LEU A 29 11.30 1.61 2.29
CA LEU A 29 12.60 1.88 1.67
C LEU A 29 13.54 2.66 2.58
N SER A 30 12.96 3.51 3.44
CA SER A 30 13.74 4.25 4.44
C SER A 30 14.42 3.27 5.40
N GLY A 31 15.72 3.43 5.61
CA GLY A 31 16.48 2.68 6.62
C GLY A 31 16.02 2.98 8.05
N ASP A 32 15.36 4.12 8.24
CA ASP A 32 14.82 4.55 9.53
C ASP A 32 13.40 4.08 9.80
N GLY A 33 12.70 3.52 8.80
CA GLY A 33 11.32 3.08 9.00
C GLY A 33 11.22 1.71 9.67
N HIS A 34 10.04 1.40 10.22
CA HIS A 34 9.82 0.17 10.95
C HIS A 34 9.64 -1.02 10.02
N VAL A 35 10.42 -2.08 10.26
CA VAL A 35 10.11 -3.40 9.70
C VAL A 35 8.81 -3.89 10.33
N ASN A 36 7.83 -4.19 9.49
CA ASN A 36 6.54 -4.70 9.90
C ASN A 36 6.53 -6.23 9.82
N VAL A 37 6.01 -6.88 10.87
CA VAL A 37 5.69 -8.31 10.86
C VAL A 37 4.29 -8.48 11.45
N SER A 38 3.40 -9.11 10.68
CA SER A 38 2.00 -9.32 11.11
C SER A 38 1.56 -10.76 10.86
N PRO A 39 1.03 -11.47 11.87
CA PRO A 39 0.40 -12.76 11.65
C PRO A 39 -0.94 -12.57 10.94
N LYS A 40 -1.28 -13.52 10.07
CA LYS A 40 -2.55 -13.63 9.36
C LYS A 40 -3.06 -15.05 9.54
N GLY A 41 -4.35 -15.22 9.75
CA GLY A 41 -4.97 -16.54 9.92
C GLY A 41 -6.36 -16.57 9.30
N GLY A 42 -6.94 -17.77 9.23
CA GLY A 42 -8.18 -18.02 8.50
C GLY A 42 -7.92 -18.49 7.06
N PRO A 43 -8.99 -18.78 6.29
CA PRO A 43 -8.91 -19.36 4.95
C PRO A 43 -8.62 -18.31 3.86
N TYR A 44 -7.70 -17.39 4.13
CA TYR A 44 -7.51 -16.17 3.34
C TYR A 44 -6.21 -16.15 2.54
N PHE A 45 -5.79 -17.32 2.04
CA PHE A 45 -4.52 -17.50 1.31
C PHE A 45 -4.74 -18.47 0.14
N GLY A 46 -4.12 -18.20 -1.01
CA GLY A 46 -4.22 -19.07 -2.19
C GLY A 46 -2.95 -19.05 -3.03
N ILE A 47 -2.72 -20.14 -3.76
CA ILE A 47 -1.56 -20.34 -4.65
C ILE A 47 -2.10 -20.70 -6.04
N PRO A 48 -2.27 -19.72 -6.95
CA PRO A 48 -2.82 -19.97 -8.27
C PRO A 48 -1.85 -20.70 -9.22
N ASP A 49 -0.54 -20.59 -8.98
CA ASP A 49 0.52 -21.23 -9.76
C ASP A 49 1.81 -21.37 -8.94
N GLU A 50 2.86 -21.94 -9.55
CA GLU A 50 4.13 -22.21 -8.86
C GLU A 50 5.00 -20.98 -8.58
N LYS A 51 4.65 -19.78 -9.06
CA LYS A 51 5.40 -18.53 -8.85
C LYS A 51 4.59 -17.42 -8.20
N THR A 52 3.31 -17.66 -7.92
CA THR A 52 2.41 -16.62 -7.42
C THR A 52 1.65 -17.15 -6.23
N PHE A 53 1.44 -16.29 -5.22
CA PHE A 53 0.42 -16.50 -4.21
C PHE A 53 -0.35 -15.22 -3.95
N TRP A 54 -1.50 -15.34 -3.31
CA TRP A 54 -2.26 -14.20 -2.85
C TRP A 54 -2.78 -14.43 -1.43
N TYR A 55 -3.10 -13.34 -0.75
CA TYR A 55 -3.87 -13.40 0.49
C TYR A 55 -4.85 -12.22 0.60
N LEU A 56 -5.96 -12.43 1.30
CA LEU A 56 -6.86 -11.32 1.65
C LEU A 56 -6.23 -10.52 2.78
N ASP A 57 -5.96 -9.26 2.53
CA ASP A 57 -5.64 -8.33 3.59
C ASP A 57 -6.96 -7.80 4.16
N LEU A 58 -7.33 -8.34 5.32
CA LEU A 58 -8.50 -7.90 6.05
C LEU A 58 -8.21 -6.60 6.80
N THR A 59 -9.27 -5.84 7.04
CA THR A 59 -9.22 -4.55 7.73
C THR A 59 -8.75 -4.77 9.16
N GLY A 60 -7.80 -3.97 9.60
CA GLY A 60 -7.33 -3.89 10.98
C GLY A 60 -6.91 -2.46 11.32
N SER A 61 -6.32 -2.27 12.50
CA SER A 61 -5.81 -0.96 12.92
C SER A 61 -4.59 -0.49 12.10
N GLY A 62 -3.74 -1.43 11.68
CA GLY A 62 -2.54 -1.19 10.87
C GLY A 62 -2.78 -1.38 9.36
N ASN A 63 -1.90 -0.83 8.53
CA ASN A 63 -1.91 -0.87 7.06
C ASN A 63 -0.47 -0.82 6.48
N GLU A 64 0.52 -1.24 7.27
CA GLU A 64 1.95 -1.09 7.02
C GLU A 64 2.36 -1.87 5.76
N THR A 65 1.85 -3.10 5.58
CA THR A 65 2.07 -3.88 4.35
C THR A 65 1.66 -3.10 3.09
N ILE A 66 0.42 -2.59 3.04
CA ILE A 66 -0.05 -1.81 1.88
C ILE A 66 0.84 -0.60 1.64
N SER A 67 1.20 0.12 2.72
CA SER A 67 2.00 1.33 2.63
C SER A 67 3.41 1.06 2.08
N HIS A 68 4.07 0.00 2.55
CA HIS A 68 5.39 -0.42 2.04
C HIS A 68 5.33 -0.91 0.60
N LEU A 69 4.26 -1.62 0.21
CA LEU A 69 4.09 -2.09 -1.16
C LEU A 69 3.78 -0.94 -2.15
N TRP A 70 3.15 0.14 -1.70
CA TRP A 70 2.90 1.32 -2.53
C TRP A 70 4.12 2.20 -2.77
N GLU A 71 5.16 2.10 -1.94
CA GLU A 71 6.40 2.82 -2.19
C GLU A 71 6.99 2.45 -3.55
N ARG A 72 7.19 3.47 -4.39
CA ARG A 72 7.72 3.30 -5.74
C ARG A 72 9.10 2.62 -5.68
N GLY A 73 9.23 1.47 -6.33
CA GLY A 73 10.47 0.69 -6.35
C GLY A 73 10.65 -0.28 -5.18
N ASN A 74 9.73 -0.32 -4.21
CA ASN A 74 9.81 -1.24 -3.07
C ASN A 74 9.18 -2.61 -3.39
N GLY A 75 7.92 -2.82 -3.02
CA GLY A 75 7.20 -4.08 -3.19
C GLY A 75 7.78 -5.26 -2.40
N ARG A 76 8.82 -5.10 -1.57
CA ARG A 76 9.47 -6.24 -0.89
C ARG A 76 8.54 -6.84 0.16
N ILE A 77 8.36 -8.15 0.07
CA ILE A 77 7.54 -8.92 1.00
C ILE A 77 8.13 -10.31 1.21
N THR A 78 8.02 -10.80 2.44
CA THR A 78 8.30 -12.20 2.79
C THR A 78 7.10 -12.75 3.52
N VAL A 79 6.64 -13.93 3.10
CA VAL A 79 5.66 -14.70 3.86
C VAL A 79 6.33 -15.92 4.46
N MET A 80 6.13 -16.14 5.75
CA MET A 80 6.65 -17.31 6.46
C MET A 80 5.49 -18.20 6.92
N PHE A 81 5.77 -19.50 6.98
CA PHE A 81 4.92 -20.54 7.56
C PHE A 81 5.76 -21.38 8.53
N ASN A 82 5.12 -21.89 9.57
CA ASN A 82 5.72 -22.76 10.58
C ASN A 82 4.85 -24.00 10.78
N ALA A 83 5.46 -25.17 10.83
CA ALA A 83 4.79 -26.36 11.35
C ALA A 83 4.69 -26.24 12.88
N PHE A 84 3.47 -26.20 13.39
CA PHE A 84 3.18 -26.34 14.83
C PHE A 84 2.64 -27.73 15.19
N GLU A 85 2.52 -28.60 14.20
CA GLU A 85 2.11 -30.00 14.30
C GLU A 85 2.98 -30.86 13.38
N GLY A 86 3.11 -32.15 13.70
CA GLY A 86 3.86 -33.10 12.87
C GLY A 86 5.37 -32.81 12.78
N ALA A 87 5.97 -33.06 11.62
CA ALA A 87 7.41 -32.86 11.44
C ALA A 87 7.77 -31.36 11.41
N PRO A 88 8.86 -30.95 12.09
CA PRO A 88 9.20 -29.54 12.20
C PRO A 88 9.64 -28.99 10.83
N ARG A 89 9.15 -27.79 10.51
CA ARG A 89 9.37 -27.14 9.21
C ARG A 89 9.12 -25.64 9.30
N ILE A 90 9.95 -24.88 8.62
CA ILE A 90 9.75 -23.45 8.35
C ILE A 90 9.89 -23.24 6.84
N VAL A 91 8.90 -22.59 6.22
CA VAL A 91 8.96 -22.18 4.80
C VAL A 91 8.87 -20.67 4.71
N ARG A 92 9.70 -20.08 3.85
CA ARG A 92 9.67 -18.65 3.50
C ARG A 92 9.46 -18.50 2.01
N LEU A 93 8.56 -17.61 1.63
CA LEU A 93 8.29 -17.19 0.26
C LEU A 93 8.74 -15.74 0.13
N TRP A 94 9.77 -15.47 -0.66
CA TRP A 94 10.27 -14.14 -0.94
C TRP A 94 9.79 -13.68 -2.32
N GLY A 95 9.29 -12.44 -2.39
CA GLY A 95 8.70 -11.93 -3.62
C GLY A 95 8.54 -10.43 -3.67
N LYS A 96 7.86 -10.00 -4.73
CA LYS A 96 7.37 -8.63 -4.93
C LYS A 96 5.85 -8.63 -4.85
N GLY A 97 5.32 -7.87 -3.90
CA GLY A 97 3.89 -7.72 -3.67
C GLY A 97 3.28 -6.57 -4.45
N ARG A 98 2.03 -6.75 -4.87
CA ARG A 98 1.16 -5.71 -5.43
C ARG A 98 -0.20 -5.75 -4.75
N VAL A 99 -0.80 -4.57 -4.62
CA VAL A 99 -2.06 -4.36 -3.89
C VAL A 99 -3.19 -4.19 -4.91
N LEU A 100 -4.23 -5.02 -4.80
CA LEU A 100 -5.53 -4.76 -5.42
C LEU A 100 -6.49 -4.28 -4.33
N GLU A 101 -6.90 -3.01 -4.38
CA GLU A 101 -7.81 -2.45 -3.37
C GLU A 101 -9.28 -2.77 -3.69
N ASN A 102 -10.06 -3.06 -2.65
CA ASN A 102 -11.50 -3.31 -2.77
C ASN A 102 -12.22 -2.08 -3.40
N GLY A 103 -13.03 -2.35 -4.43
CA GLY A 103 -13.74 -1.34 -5.22
C GLY A 103 -12.99 -0.88 -6.47
N THR A 104 -11.93 -1.59 -6.85
CA THR A 104 -11.25 -1.41 -8.15
C THR A 104 -11.62 -2.55 -9.10
N SER A 105 -11.64 -2.26 -10.41
CA SER A 105 -11.96 -3.27 -11.43
C SER A 105 -10.96 -4.44 -11.45
N ASP A 106 -9.69 -4.19 -11.11
CA ASP A 106 -8.69 -5.25 -10.98
C ASP A 106 -8.99 -6.19 -9.82
N PHE A 107 -9.45 -5.67 -8.68
CA PHE A 107 -9.87 -6.47 -7.55
C PHE A 107 -11.05 -7.37 -7.94
N ASP A 108 -12.11 -6.79 -8.51
CA ASP A 108 -13.33 -7.53 -8.89
C ASP A 108 -13.02 -8.66 -9.89
N ARG A 109 -12.23 -8.36 -10.92
CA ARG A 109 -11.77 -9.36 -11.91
C ARG A 109 -10.95 -10.49 -11.29
N TYR A 110 -10.10 -10.17 -10.30
CA TYR A 110 -9.28 -11.19 -9.65
C TYR A 110 -10.12 -12.07 -8.72
N VAL A 111 -11.08 -11.48 -8.01
CA VAL A 111 -12.06 -12.20 -7.19
C VAL A 111 -12.86 -13.18 -8.05
N GLU A 112 -13.40 -12.73 -9.18
CA GLU A 112 -14.17 -13.57 -10.11
C GLU A 112 -13.31 -14.70 -10.69
N ARG A 113 -12.11 -14.40 -11.17
CA ARG A 113 -11.21 -15.38 -11.80
C ARG A 113 -10.87 -16.56 -10.90
N TYR A 114 -10.67 -16.31 -9.61
CA TYR A 114 -10.23 -17.32 -8.64
C TYR A 114 -11.32 -17.70 -7.64
N SER A 115 -12.57 -17.27 -7.87
CA SER A 115 -13.73 -17.54 -7.01
C SER A 115 -13.46 -17.23 -5.54
N ILE A 116 -12.87 -16.06 -5.26
CA ILE A 116 -12.41 -15.69 -3.92
C ILE A 116 -13.59 -15.22 -3.07
N ASP A 117 -13.85 -15.90 -1.95
CA ASP A 117 -14.88 -15.47 -1.00
C ASP A 117 -14.42 -14.24 -0.20
N CYS A 118 -15.00 -13.09 -0.51
CA CYS A 118 -14.70 -11.83 0.17
C CYS A 118 -15.72 -11.56 1.28
N ILE A 119 -15.23 -11.38 2.50
CA ILE A 119 -16.06 -11.07 3.67
C ILE A 119 -16.09 -9.57 3.98
N PRO A 120 -17.07 -9.09 4.77
CA PRO A 120 -17.04 -7.74 5.32
C PRO A 120 -15.70 -7.43 5.99
N GLY A 121 -15.11 -6.30 5.61
CA GLY A 121 -13.78 -5.91 6.07
C GLY A 121 -12.63 -6.39 5.17
N THR A 122 -12.86 -7.11 4.06
CA THR A 122 -11.83 -7.34 3.05
C THR A 122 -11.44 -6.00 2.42
N ARG A 123 -10.22 -5.52 2.69
CA ARG A 123 -9.77 -4.20 2.18
C ARG A 123 -8.97 -4.31 0.90
N SER A 124 -8.22 -5.41 0.72
CA SER A 124 -7.36 -5.60 -0.45
C SER A 124 -7.05 -7.08 -0.66
N ILE A 125 -6.66 -7.44 -1.88
CA ILE A 125 -5.93 -8.67 -2.18
C ILE A 125 -4.48 -8.28 -2.38
N ILE A 126 -3.58 -8.94 -1.65
CA ILE A 126 -2.15 -8.80 -1.87
C ILE A 126 -1.71 -9.99 -2.71
N ILE A 127 -1.20 -9.71 -3.91
CA ILE A 127 -0.65 -10.71 -4.82
C ILE A 127 0.85 -10.60 -4.78
N VAL A 128 1.55 -11.73 -4.72
CA VAL A 128 3.00 -11.76 -4.60
C VAL A 128 3.56 -12.66 -5.69
N ASP A 129 4.38 -12.07 -6.54
CA ASP A 129 5.21 -12.78 -7.50
C ASP A 129 6.51 -13.17 -6.79
N ILE A 130 6.74 -14.46 -6.60
CA ILE A 130 7.90 -14.97 -5.86
C ILE A 130 9.14 -15.04 -6.76
N HIS A 131 10.30 -14.84 -6.14
CA HIS A 131 11.60 -15.10 -6.79
C HIS A 131 12.42 -16.16 -6.05
N GLN A 132 12.03 -16.54 -4.83
CA GLN A 132 12.73 -17.57 -4.07
C GLN A 132 11.83 -18.17 -2.99
N VAL A 133 12.00 -19.48 -2.77
CA VAL A 133 11.42 -20.24 -1.67
C VAL A 133 12.55 -20.80 -0.82
N GLY A 134 12.38 -20.81 0.50
CA GLY A 134 13.38 -21.34 1.43
C GLY A 134 12.76 -22.20 2.51
N GLY A 135 13.22 -23.44 2.61
CA GLY A 135 12.90 -24.39 3.67
C GLY A 135 14.00 -24.46 4.74
N SER A 136 13.60 -24.59 6.00
CA SER A 136 14.50 -24.87 7.13
C SER A 136 13.83 -25.79 8.17
N CYS A 137 14.62 -26.49 9.00
CA CYS A 137 14.13 -27.59 9.83
C CYS A 137 13.29 -27.18 11.04
N GLY A 138 13.53 -26.02 11.65
CA GLY A 138 12.70 -25.52 12.76
C GLY A 138 12.70 -26.40 14.02
N PHE A 139 13.77 -27.14 14.33
CA PHE A 139 13.82 -28.08 15.47
C PHE A 139 13.53 -27.46 16.85
N SER A 140 13.69 -26.15 17.01
CA SER A 140 13.35 -25.42 18.24
C SER A 140 11.96 -24.78 18.22
N VAL A 141 11.20 -24.91 17.13
CA VAL A 141 9.82 -24.38 17.04
C VAL A 141 8.90 -25.33 17.83
N PRO A 142 8.14 -24.83 18.81
CA PRO A 142 7.32 -25.68 19.66
C PRO A 142 6.08 -26.21 18.93
N PHE A 143 5.50 -27.26 19.49
CA PHE A 143 4.16 -27.72 19.13
C PHE A 143 3.08 -26.81 19.71
N TYR A 144 1.98 -26.67 18.97
CA TYR A 144 0.74 -26.06 19.45
C TYR A 144 -0.47 -26.81 18.89
N ASP A 145 -1.48 -27.03 19.73
CA ASP A 145 -2.76 -27.56 19.28
C ASP A 145 -3.63 -26.43 18.74
N PHE A 146 -4.08 -26.57 17.49
CA PHE A 146 -5.03 -25.63 16.92
C PHE A 146 -6.43 -25.88 17.50
N LYS A 147 -6.98 -24.86 18.16
CA LYS A 147 -8.35 -24.89 18.67
C LYS A 147 -9.36 -24.43 17.62
N GLU A 148 -9.27 -23.16 17.22
CA GLU A 148 -10.18 -22.53 16.27
C GLU A 148 -9.65 -21.15 15.83
N HIS A 149 -10.23 -20.58 14.78
CA HIS A 149 -9.99 -19.18 14.39
C HIS A 149 -10.84 -18.23 15.25
N ARG A 150 -10.28 -17.07 15.61
CA ARG A 150 -11.01 -16.05 16.37
C ARG A 150 -12.04 -15.34 15.47
N PRO A 151 -13.34 -15.34 15.80
CA PRO A 151 -14.38 -14.73 14.95
C PRO A 151 -14.49 -13.21 15.14
N VAL A 152 -13.77 -12.64 16.12
CA VAL A 152 -13.94 -11.25 16.57
C VAL A 152 -13.83 -10.23 15.44
N LEU A 153 -12.82 -10.38 14.57
CA LEU A 153 -12.59 -9.45 13.46
C LEU A 153 -13.74 -9.50 12.45
N ASN A 154 -14.13 -10.72 12.04
CA ASN A 154 -15.19 -10.95 11.07
C ASN A 154 -16.54 -10.46 11.61
N ASN A 155 -16.86 -10.79 12.86
CA ASN A 155 -18.08 -10.34 13.53
C ASN A 155 -18.12 -8.81 13.66
N PHE A 156 -17.00 -8.17 13.97
CA PHE A 156 -16.93 -6.71 14.07
C PHE A 156 -17.29 -6.04 12.74
N PHE A 157 -16.68 -6.46 11.62
CA PHE A 157 -16.95 -5.84 10.32
C PHE A 157 -18.28 -6.26 9.71
N ALA A 158 -18.76 -7.48 9.96
CA ALA A 158 -20.11 -7.89 9.58
C ALA A 158 -21.18 -7.04 10.27
N ASN A 159 -21.03 -6.80 11.58
CA ASN A 159 -21.93 -5.93 12.33
C ASN A 159 -21.87 -4.47 11.86
N LYS A 160 -20.66 -3.97 11.54
CA LYS A 160 -20.47 -2.62 10.98
C LYS A 160 -21.18 -2.47 9.64
N GLU A 161 -21.00 -3.42 8.73
CA GLU A 161 -21.67 -3.43 7.43
C GLU A 161 -23.20 -3.49 7.58
N LYS A 162 -23.71 -4.36 8.46
CA LYS A 162 -25.15 -4.45 8.74
C LYS A 162 -25.75 -3.11 9.19
N LYS A 163 -25.06 -2.41 10.10
CA LYS A 163 -25.49 -1.08 10.56
C LYS A 163 -25.45 -0.04 9.44
N PHE A 164 -24.41 -0.06 8.61
CA PHE A 164 -24.30 0.82 7.45
C PHE A 164 -25.45 0.61 6.46
N LYS A 165 -25.76 -0.66 6.13
CA LYS A 165 -26.91 -1.05 5.29
C LYS A 165 -28.26 -0.65 5.91
N ALA A 166 -28.36 -0.58 7.24
CA ALA A 166 -29.52 -0.06 7.96
C ALA A 166 -29.61 1.48 8.01
N GLY A 167 -28.73 2.20 7.30
CA GLY A 167 -28.78 3.66 7.17
C GLY A 167 -27.81 4.44 8.08
N LYS A 168 -27.03 3.77 8.93
CA LYS A 168 -26.02 4.42 9.80
C LYS A 168 -24.76 4.77 8.99
N LYS A 169 -24.78 5.92 8.31
CA LYS A 169 -23.71 6.35 7.40
C LYS A 169 -22.34 6.46 8.06
N GLU A 170 -22.28 6.77 9.35
CA GLU A 170 -21.07 6.81 10.16
C GLU A 170 -20.35 5.45 10.28
N GLU A 171 -21.09 4.36 10.04
CA GLU A 171 -20.55 3.00 10.04
C GLU A 171 -19.91 2.62 8.69
N SER A 172 -19.80 3.56 7.74
CA SER A 172 -19.12 3.36 6.46
C SER A 172 -17.70 2.78 6.62
N MET A 173 -17.36 1.83 5.76
CA MET A 173 -16.00 1.29 5.66
C MET A 173 -15.01 2.34 5.15
N ASP A 174 -15.44 3.23 4.26
CA ASP A 174 -14.59 4.30 3.72
C ASP A 174 -14.16 5.28 4.81
N ARG A 175 -15.08 5.65 5.71
CA ARG A 175 -14.77 6.47 6.89
C ARG A 175 -13.82 5.75 7.84
N TYR A 176 -14.04 4.45 8.06
CA TYR A 176 -13.16 3.66 8.92
C TYR A 176 -11.74 3.57 8.36
N TRP A 177 -11.61 3.27 7.07
CA TRP A 177 -10.33 3.21 6.39
C TRP A 177 -9.67 4.58 6.33
N ALA A 178 -10.41 5.66 6.07
CA ALA A 178 -9.89 7.03 6.14
C ALA A 178 -9.32 7.34 7.53
N TYR A 179 -10.02 6.95 8.59
CA TYR A 179 -9.57 7.16 9.97
C TYR A 179 -8.37 6.28 10.35
N LYS A 180 -8.37 4.98 10.03
CA LYS A 180 -7.38 4.00 10.54
C LYS A 180 -6.29 3.60 9.55
N ASN A 181 -6.56 3.65 8.24
CA ASN A 181 -5.77 2.99 7.20
C ASN A 181 -5.37 3.92 6.05
N ALA A 182 -5.57 5.24 6.19
CA ALA A 182 -5.04 6.23 5.26
C ALA A 182 -3.51 6.35 5.35
N TRP A 183 -2.92 6.13 6.53
CA TRP A 183 -1.49 6.34 6.79
C TRP A 183 -0.90 5.22 7.64
N SER A 184 0.35 4.84 7.35
CA SER A 184 1.14 3.92 8.19
C SER A 184 1.58 4.57 9.51
N MET A 185 2.12 3.77 10.42
CA MET A 185 2.77 4.28 11.64
C MET A 185 3.89 5.28 11.30
N ASP A 186 4.63 5.04 10.22
CA ASP A 186 5.75 5.86 9.77
C ASP A 186 5.32 7.03 8.87
N GLY A 187 4.01 7.30 8.76
CA GLY A 187 3.49 8.39 7.94
C GLY A 187 3.57 8.14 6.43
N LEU A 188 3.69 6.88 6.00
CA LEU A 188 3.60 6.53 4.58
C LEU A 188 2.14 6.47 4.12
N PRO A 189 1.82 6.89 2.88
CA PRO A 189 0.49 6.73 2.31
C PRO A 189 0.06 5.26 2.28
N GLY A 190 -1.13 5.00 2.80
CA GLY A 190 -1.73 3.68 2.91
C GLY A 190 -2.70 3.37 1.77
N MET A 191 -3.94 3.00 2.13
CA MET A 191 -4.98 2.73 1.14
C MET A 191 -5.31 3.99 0.35
N LYS A 192 -5.30 3.92 -0.98
CA LYS A 192 -5.65 5.04 -1.85
C LYS A 192 -7.10 5.43 -1.69
N ARG A 193 -8.01 4.46 -1.63
CA ARG A 193 -9.43 4.69 -1.36
C ARG A 193 -9.65 5.44 -0.03
N ALA A 194 -8.90 5.06 1.00
CA ALA A 194 -8.94 5.72 2.31
C ALA A 194 -8.46 7.18 2.26
N LEU A 195 -7.37 7.46 1.53
CA LEU A 195 -6.85 8.82 1.35
C LEU A 195 -7.85 9.72 0.61
N VAL A 196 -8.52 9.20 -0.41
CA VAL A 196 -9.60 9.91 -1.09
C VAL A 196 -10.76 10.19 -0.14
N ALA A 197 -11.25 9.17 0.57
CA ALA A 197 -12.35 9.30 1.53
C ALA A 197 -12.01 10.29 2.67
N ALA A 198 -10.78 10.28 3.17
CA ALA A 198 -10.32 11.24 4.18
C ALA A 198 -10.48 12.69 3.71
N LYS A 199 -10.13 12.96 2.45
CA LYS A 199 -10.26 14.29 1.84
C LYS A 199 -11.72 14.64 1.52
N THR A 200 -12.47 13.74 0.90
CA THR A 200 -13.84 14.02 0.44
C THR A 200 -14.84 14.09 1.58
N GLU A 201 -14.63 13.34 2.66
CA GLU A 201 -15.53 13.29 3.81
C GLU A 201 -15.01 14.03 5.06
N GLY A 202 -13.87 14.72 4.95
CA GLY A 202 -13.29 15.49 6.05
C GLY A 202 -12.91 14.63 7.27
N VAL A 203 -12.44 13.41 7.06
CA VAL A 203 -12.06 12.50 8.16
C VAL A 203 -10.58 12.69 8.49
N ALA A 204 -10.30 13.23 9.67
CA ALA A 204 -8.94 13.34 10.19
C ALA A 204 -8.39 11.93 10.54
N PRO A 205 -7.23 11.50 9.99
CA PRO A 205 -6.64 10.22 10.33
C PRO A 205 -6.26 10.12 11.82
N ILE A 206 -6.33 8.92 12.38
CA ILE A 206 -5.87 8.68 13.75
C ILE A 206 -4.37 8.94 13.87
N GLU A 207 -3.98 9.53 14.99
CA GLU A 207 -2.59 9.56 15.40
C GLU A 207 -2.13 8.17 15.83
N LYS A 208 -1.17 7.61 15.10
CA LYS A 208 -0.48 6.37 15.46
C LYS A 208 0.68 6.71 16.40
N MET A 209 0.77 5.97 17.50
CA MET A 209 1.87 6.13 18.46
C MET A 209 3.18 5.68 17.79
N VAL A 210 4.19 6.55 17.88
CA VAL A 210 5.59 6.26 17.52
C VAL A 210 6.40 6.44 18.79
N GLY A 211 7.21 5.43 19.14
CA GLY A 211 8.00 5.44 20.38
C GLY A 211 9.02 6.58 20.43
N PRO A 212 9.41 7.06 21.62
CA PRO A 212 10.34 8.19 21.77
C PRO A 212 11.76 7.90 21.24
N PHE A 213 12.13 6.62 21.12
CA PHE A 213 13.42 6.18 20.60
C PHE A 213 13.41 5.84 19.11
N ALA A 214 12.29 6.09 18.42
CA ALA A 214 12.24 5.96 16.97
C ALA A 214 13.18 7.00 16.32
N PRO A 215 13.92 6.64 15.26
CA PRO A 215 14.78 7.55 14.53
C PRO A 215 14.16 8.92 14.22
N GLU A 216 14.91 10.00 14.43
CA GLU A 216 14.38 11.38 14.39
C GLU A 216 13.84 11.80 13.00
N GLN A 217 14.43 11.28 11.92
CA GLN A 217 13.97 11.50 10.55
C GLN A 217 12.55 10.98 10.31
N MET A 218 12.13 9.97 11.07
CA MET A 218 10.79 9.37 11.05
C MET A 218 9.73 10.34 11.59
N ARG A 219 10.06 11.17 12.60
CA ARG A 219 9.17 12.23 13.12
C ARG A 219 8.93 13.35 12.11
N ARG A 220 9.89 13.58 11.19
CA ARG A 220 9.82 14.66 10.19
C ARG A 220 8.97 14.31 8.97
N LEU A 221 8.81 13.03 8.61
CA LEU A 221 8.03 12.61 7.43
C LEU A 221 6.53 12.94 7.54
N ARG A 222 5.98 12.95 8.76
CA ARG A 222 4.61 13.42 9.04
C ARG A 222 4.46 14.93 8.93
N ALA A 223 5.57 15.67 9.00
CA ALA A 223 5.64 17.13 8.95
C ALA A 223 6.10 17.65 7.58
N LYS A 224 5.64 17.05 6.46
CA LYS A 224 5.61 17.79 5.19
C LYS A 224 4.53 18.86 5.22
N SER A 225 4.68 19.80 6.14
CA SER A 225 4.38 21.20 5.88
C SER A 225 5.57 21.71 5.07
N TYR A 226 5.33 22.35 3.93
CA TYR A 226 6.39 23.10 3.25
C TYR A 226 7.06 24.00 4.30
N THR A 227 8.37 23.85 4.53
CA THR A 227 9.06 24.78 5.42
C THR A 227 8.97 26.17 4.79
N LEU A 228 9.00 27.23 5.61
CA LEU A 228 9.02 28.61 5.10
C LEU A 228 10.10 28.80 4.03
N GLU A 229 11.24 28.12 4.16
CA GLU A 229 12.32 28.09 3.18
C GLU A 229 11.90 27.53 1.82
N HIS A 230 11.10 26.45 1.78
CA HIS A 230 10.57 25.90 0.52
C HIS A 230 9.59 26.87 -0.14
N ILE A 231 8.73 27.51 0.65
CA ILE A 231 7.78 28.52 0.15
C ILE A 231 8.55 29.73 -0.40
N PHE A 232 9.56 30.21 0.33
CA PHE A 232 10.44 31.29 -0.11
C PHE A 232 11.23 30.93 -1.37
N LEU A 233 11.77 29.71 -1.45
CA LEU A 233 12.50 29.24 -2.63
C LEU A 233 11.58 29.21 -3.86
N VAL A 234 10.37 28.67 -3.73
CA VAL A 234 9.38 28.66 -4.82
C VAL A 234 9.00 30.08 -5.21
N ALA A 235 8.71 30.96 -4.25
CA ALA A 235 8.41 32.37 -4.51
C ALA A 235 9.57 33.10 -5.21
N LEU A 236 10.81 32.86 -4.79
CA LEU A 236 12.02 33.44 -5.39
C LEU A 236 12.20 32.97 -6.84
N VAL A 237 12.00 31.68 -7.11
CA VAL A 237 12.07 31.13 -8.48
C VAL A 237 11.01 31.79 -9.38
N PHE A 238 9.77 31.89 -8.91
CA PHE A 238 8.71 32.59 -9.65
C PHE A 238 9.00 34.08 -9.83
N PHE A 239 9.58 34.74 -8.84
CA PHE A 239 9.98 36.15 -8.93
C PHE A 239 11.09 36.36 -9.97
N VAL A 240 12.14 35.53 -9.96
CA VAL A 240 13.25 35.63 -10.93
C VAL A 240 12.76 35.31 -12.34
N LEU A 241 11.92 34.28 -12.52
CA LEU A 241 11.31 33.97 -13.82
C LEU A 241 10.41 35.11 -14.29
N GLY A 242 9.62 35.71 -13.39
CA GLY A 242 8.78 36.87 -13.66
C GLY A 242 9.61 38.09 -14.08
N MET A 243 10.66 38.42 -13.34
CA MET A 243 11.59 39.51 -13.71
C MET A 243 12.29 39.23 -15.04
N GLY A 244 12.71 37.99 -15.29
CA GLY A 244 13.30 37.59 -16.57
C GLY A 244 12.32 37.79 -17.74
N ALA A 245 11.05 37.43 -17.54
CA ALA A 245 9.99 37.66 -18.52
C ALA A 245 9.71 39.15 -18.74
N VAL A 246 9.74 39.99 -17.70
CA VAL A 246 9.54 41.44 -17.84
C VAL A 246 10.73 42.11 -18.55
N LEU A 247 11.96 41.80 -18.14
CA LEU A 247 13.17 42.44 -18.65
C LEU A 247 13.55 41.97 -20.05
N TYR A 248 13.35 40.68 -20.34
CA TYR A 248 13.83 40.06 -21.57
C TYR A 248 12.71 39.48 -22.42
N GLY A 249 11.45 39.51 -21.98
CA GLY A 249 10.33 38.90 -22.70
C GLY A 249 10.13 39.50 -24.08
N GLU A 250 10.22 40.82 -24.22
CA GLU A 250 10.03 41.47 -25.52
C GLU A 250 11.15 41.14 -26.52
N VAL A 251 12.40 41.12 -26.04
CA VAL A 251 13.58 40.76 -26.84
C VAL A 251 13.53 39.28 -27.25
N THR A 252 13.14 38.42 -26.31
CA THR A 252 13.04 36.97 -26.52
C THR A 252 11.89 36.64 -27.46
N ALA A 253 10.72 37.30 -27.31
CA ALA A 253 9.58 37.17 -28.20
C ALA A 253 9.91 37.63 -29.63
N LYS A 254 10.60 38.78 -29.79
CA LYS A 254 11.06 39.26 -31.10
C LYS A 254 12.05 38.28 -31.75
N LYS A 255 13.00 37.72 -30.99
CA LYS A 255 13.93 36.68 -31.50
C LYS A 255 13.19 35.40 -31.90
N LEU A 256 12.25 34.92 -31.10
CA LEU A 256 11.43 33.74 -31.41
C LEU A 256 10.55 33.95 -32.66
N MET A 257 9.89 35.10 -32.79
CA MET A 257 9.10 35.44 -33.99
C MET A 257 9.96 35.60 -35.26
N THR A 258 11.26 35.87 -35.10
CA THR A 258 12.19 35.97 -36.22
C THR A 258 12.76 34.60 -36.61
N ALA A 259 13.09 33.77 -35.62
CA ALA A 259 13.59 32.41 -35.81
C ALA A 259 12.50 31.43 -36.29
N TYR A 260 11.24 31.66 -35.91
CA TYR A 260 10.09 30.81 -36.26
C TYR A 260 8.96 31.67 -36.85
N PRO A 261 9.00 31.97 -38.16
CA PRO A 261 8.01 32.82 -38.83
C PRO A 261 6.57 32.32 -38.74
N ILE A 262 6.38 31.03 -38.47
CA ILE A 262 5.07 30.40 -38.28
C ILE A 262 4.31 31.01 -37.09
N LEU A 263 5.01 31.57 -36.10
CA LEU A 263 4.44 32.25 -34.94
C LEU A 263 3.87 33.65 -35.26
N LYS A 264 4.18 34.24 -36.42
CA LYS A 264 3.62 35.54 -36.86
C LYS A 264 2.22 35.44 -37.45
N ARG A 265 1.74 34.23 -37.81
CA ARG A 265 0.38 34.02 -38.32
C ARG A 265 -0.60 33.93 -37.15
N ALA A 266 -1.02 35.08 -36.64
CA ALA A 266 -2.02 35.22 -35.59
C ALA A 266 -3.38 34.55 -35.92
N ASP A 267 -3.61 34.16 -37.18
CA ASP A 267 -4.85 33.52 -37.65
C ASP A 267 -4.94 32.02 -37.34
N THR A 268 -3.94 31.40 -36.71
CA THR A 268 -3.91 29.93 -36.48
C THR A 268 -3.98 29.49 -35.01
N ILE A 269 -4.06 30.41 -34.04
CA ILE A 269 -4.14 30.04 -32.62
C ILE A 269 -5.34 30.73 -31.95
N PRO A 270 -6.48 30.02 -31.76
CA PRO A 270 -7.73 30.58 -31.23
C PRO A 270 -7.65 31.16 -29.81
N LEU A 271 -6.60 30.84 -29.03
CA LEU A 271 -6.50 31.17 -27.60
C LEU A 271 -6.07 32.62 -27.28
N LEU A 272 -5.54 33.38 -28.24
CA LEU A 272 -5.00 34.73 -27.98
C LEU A 272 -6.01 35.87 -28.19
N ARG A 273 -7.27 35.57 -28.53
CA ARG A 273 -8.29 36.60 -28.83
C ARG A 273 -8.93 37.28 -27.61
N HIS A 274 -8.61 36.87 -26.39
CA HIS A 274 -9.28 37.38 -25.17
C HIS A 274 -8.34 38.04 -24.14
N MET A 275 -7.10 38.38 -24.49
CA MET A 275 -6.13 38.99 -23.56
C MET A 275 -5.52 40.32 -24.05
N LEU A 276 -6.30 41.13 -24.77
CA LEU A 276 -6.03 42.55 -24.99
C LEU A 276 -7.25 43.38 -24.62
#